data_AF-A0AAD6NYB7-F1
#
_entry.id   AF-A0AAD6NYB7-F1
#
_cell.length_a   1.000
_cell.length_b   1.000
_cell.length_c   1.000
_cell.angle_alpha   90.00
_cell.angle_beta   90.00
_cell.angle_gamma   90.00
#
_symmetry.space_group_name_H-M   'P 1'
#
loop_
_entity.id
_entity.type
_entity.pdbx_description
1 polymer ?
#
loop_
_entity_poly.entity_id
_entity_poly.type
_entity_poly.pdbx_seq_one_letter_code
_entity_poly.pdbx_strand_id
1 'polypeptide(L)'
;MPNLILSTLAAITLTILLLATFPISGGHINPIITFAAFLTGLISLSKAFIYILAQCVGAILGALALKAVVNSEIEKTFSLGGCTLTVVAPGPHGPTVTGLETSQALWLEIFCGFVLLFASVGMAFDHRQAKGIGQVGVFIIVGIVLGLLVFVSTTVTATKGYAGAGLNPARCLGPAIVRGGHLWNGHWVFWVGPAIACMAFAVYTMIIPRHHAHTIE
;
A
#
# COMPACT_ATOMS: atom_id res chain seq x y z
N MET A 1 -12.87 -16.90 4.70
CA MET A 1 -12.13 -16.52 5.93
C MET A 1 -10.66 -16.11 5.72
N PRO A 2 -9.84 -16.69 4.82
CA PRO A 2 -8.41 -16.34 4.76
C PRO A 2 -8.16 -14.85 4.43
N ASN A 3 -8.94 -14.26 3.53
CA ASN A 3 -8.82 -12.83 3.18
C ASN A 3 -9.10 -11.90 4.38
N LEU A 4 -10.05 -12.27 5.26
CA LEU A 4 -10.36 -11.49 6.45
C LEU A 4 -9.19 -11.53 7.45
N ILE A 5 -8.62 -12.71 7.68
CA ILE A 5 -7.45 -12.87 8.57
C ILE A 5 -6.27 -12.06 8.03
N LEU A 6 -5.96 -12.19 6.73
CA LEU A 6 -4.89 -11.42 6.09
C LEU A 6 -5.09 -9.91 6.27
N SER A 7 -6.30 -9.43 6.01
CA SER A 7 -6.65 -8.02 6.08
C SER A 7 -6.59 -7.45 7.49
N THR A 8 -7.06 -8.22 8.47
CA THR A 8 -6.98 -7.84 9.90
C THR A 8 -5.53 -7.81 10.38
N LEU A 9 -4.71 -8.79 10.01
CA LEU A 9 -3.29 -8.81 10.37
C LEU A 9 -2.53 -7.66 9.70
N ALA A 10 -2.85 -7.32 8.44
CA ALA A 10 -2.27 -6.16 7.77
C ALA A 10 -2.63 -4.84 8.51
N ALA A 11 -3.89 -4.69 8.95
CA ALA A 11 -4.34 -3.53 9.71
C ALA A 11 -3.59 -3.38 11.05
N ILE A 12 -3.49 -4.46 11.82
CA ILE A 12 -2.80 -4.48 13.11
C ILE A 12 -1.31 -4.20 12.92
N THR A 13 -0.67 -4.88 11.97
CA THR A 13 0.76 -4.72 11.68
C THR A 13 1.08 -3.29 11.28
N LEU A 14 0.28 -2.70 10.37
CA LEU A 14 0.47 -1.31 9.98
C LEU A 14 0.34 -0.36 11.18
N THR A 15 -0.68 -0.54 12.01
CA THR A 15 -0.90 0.31 13.20
C THR A 15 0.31 0.28 14.13
N ILE A 16 0.83 -0.91 14.41
CA ILE A 16 2.02 -1.09 15.27
C ILE A 16 3.25 -0.42 14.64
N LEU A 17 3.48 -0.63 13.34
CA LEU A 17 4.61 -0.02 12.63
C LEU A 17 4.52 1.51 12.64
N LEU A 18 3.33 2.08 12.45
CA LEU A 18 3.11 3.52 12.54
C LEU A 18 3.46 4.04 13.94
N LEU A 19 2.96 3.39 15.00
CA LEU A 19 3.28 3.77 16.39
C LEU A 19 4.79 3.75 16.66
N ALA A 20 5.49 2.73 16.16
CA ALA A 20 6.93 2.57 16.38
C ALA A 20 7.78 3.56 15.57
N THR A 21 7.39 3.85 14.33
CA THR A 21 8.23 4.62 13.38
C THR A 21 7.87 6.10 13.31
N PHE A 22 6.66 6.50 13.74
CA PHE A 22 6.22 7.89 13.66
C PHE A 22 7.14 8.88 14.38
N PRO A 23 7.60 8.65 15.64
CA PRO A 23 8.47 9.60 16.34
C PRO A 23 9.83 9.84 15.65
N ILE A 24 10.25 8.90 14.80
CA ILE A 24 11.57 8.92 14.17
C ILE A 24 11.48 9.54 12.76
N SER A 25 10.54 9.06 11.94
CA SER A 25 10.50 9.39 10.51
C SER A 25 9.15 9.91 10.02
N GLY A 26 8.18 10.10 10.92
CA GLY A 26 6.78 10.39 10.55
C GLY A 26 6.01 9.16 10.05
N GLY A 27 6.61 7.96 10.12
CA GLY A 27 5.92 6.70 9.84
C GLY A 27 5.44 6.53 8.40
N HIS A 28 6.20 7.04 7.42
CA HIS A 28 5.79 6.95 6.01
C HIS A 28 5.68 5.50 5.51
N ILE A 29 6.72 4.69 5.77
CA ILE A 29 6.85 3.23 5.49
C ILE A 29 6.36 2.74 4.11
N ASN A 30 6.13 3.67 3.18
CA ASN A 30 5.40 3.44 1.95
C ASN A 30 5.69 4.59 0.95
N PRO A 31 6.10 4.26 -0.29
CA PRO A 31 6.34 5.26 -1.32
C PRO A 31 5.10 6.08 -1.69
N ILE A 32 3.87 5.54 -1.63
CA ILE A 32 2.65 6.34 -1.93
C ILE A 32 2.47 7.49 -0.92
N ILE A 33 2.69 7.20 0.37
CA ILE A 33 2.58 8.19 1.46
C ILE A 33 3.69 9.24 1.31
N THR A 34 4.91 8.78 1.01
CA THR A 34 6.08 9.65 0.82
C THR A 34 5.91 10.57 -0.37
N PHE A 35 5.43 10.04 -1.50
CA PHE A 35 5.25 10.82 -2.71
C PHE A 35 4.09 11.82 -2.56
N ALA A 36 2.98 11.42 -1.93
CA ALA A 36 1.90 12.36 -1.59
C ALA A 36 2.39 13.48 -0.66
N ALA A 37 3.19 13.16 0.37
CA ALA A 37 3.76 14.16 1.27
C ALA A 37 4.71 15.13 0.54
N PHE A 38 5.44 14.66 -0.46
CA PHE A 38 6.24 15.53 -1.32
C PHE A 38 5.35 16.47 -2.15
N LEU A 39 4.34 15.93 -2.85
CA LEU A 39 3.44 16.72 -3.70
C LEU A 39 2.62 17.76 -2.92
N THR A 40 2.31 17.50 -1.65
CA THR A 40 1.61 18.45 -0.77
C THR A 40 2.55 19.40 -0.02
N GLY A 41 3.87 19.32 -0.27
CA GLY A 41 4.88 20.24 0.28
C GLY A 41 5.30 19.96 1.73
N LEU A 42 5.01 18.77 2.28
CA LEU A 42 5.37 18.38 3.64
C LEU A 42 6.83 17.95 3.77
N ILE A 43 7.41 17.41 2.69
CA ILE A 43 8.82 17.02 2.64
C ILE A 43 9.47 17.51 1.34
N SER A 44 10.79 17.73 1.37
CA SER A 44 11.55 18.05 0.17
C SER A 44 11.73 16.84 -0.75
N LEU A 45 11.98 17.09 -2.04
CA LEU A 45 12.26 16.06 -3.03
C LEU A 45 13.42 15.13 -2.59
N SER A 46 14.49 15.69 -2.03
CA SER A 46 15.65 14.92 -1.58
C SER A 46 15.28 13.96 -0.44
N LYS A 47 14.46 14.41 0.53
CA LYS A 47 13.95 13.53 1.60
C LYS A 47 13.05 12.44 1.04
N ALA A 48 12.17 12.78 0.09
CA ALA A 48 11.28 11.82 -0.56
C ALA A 48 12.08 10.71 -1.24
N PHE A 49 13.14 11.05 -1.97
CA PHE A 49 14.02 10.09 -2.61
C PHE A 49 14.70 9.14 -1.60
N ILE A 50 15.29 9.69 -0.54
CA ILE A 50 15.95 8.90 0.52
C ILE A 50 14.94 7.94 1.18
N TYR A 51 13.73 8.42 1.47
CA TYR A 51 12.68 7.61 2.07
C TYR A 51 12.26 6.46 1.17
N ILE A 52 11.99 6.72 -0.11
CA ILE A 52 11.57 5.70 -1.07
C ILE A 52 12.68 4.64 -1.23
N LEU A 53 13.94 5.06 -1.32
CA LEU A 53 15.06 4.12 -1.41
C LEU A 53 15.17 3.24 -0.16
N ALA A 54 15.13 3.84 1.03
CA ALA A 54 15.18 3.11 2.29
C ALA A 54 14.01 2.12 2.44
N GLN A 55 12.80 2.53 2.02
CA GLN A 55 11.62 1.66 2.03
C GLN A 55 11.78 0.48 1.08
N CYS A 56 12.32 0.70 -0.13
CA CYS A 56 12.59 -0.39 -1.08
C CYS A 56 13.64 -1.36 -0.54
N VAL A 57 14.75 -0.86 0.00
CA VAL A 57 15.79 -1.71 0.63
C VAL A 57 15.21 -2.51 1.78
N GLY A 58 14.44 -1.87 2.68
CA GLY A 58 13.77 -2.55 3.79
C GLY A 58 12.81 -3.65 3.32
N ALA A 59 12.03 -3.41 2.27
CA ALA A 59 11.13 -4.42 1.71
C ALA A 59 11.88 -5.61 1.08
N ILE A 60 13.02 -5.38 0.42
CA ILE A 60 13.88 -6.45 -0.10
C ILE A 60 14.45 -7.28 1.06
N LEU A 61 14.98 -6.63 2.09
CA LEU A 61 15.51 -7.31 3.28
C LEU A 61 14.43 -8.12 4.00
N GLY A 62 13.22 -7.58 4.13
CA GLY A 62 12.08 -8.29 4.69
C GLY A 62 11.69 -9.54 3.87
N ALA A 63 11.69 -9.43 2.54
CA ALA A 63 11.44 -10.57 1.66
C ALA A 63 12.55 -11.64 1.74
N LEU A 64 13.82 -11.24 1.86
CA LEU A 64 14.94 -12.15 2.10
C LEU A 64 14.83 -12.86 3.45
N ALA A 65 14.49 -12.13 4.51
CA ALA A 65 14.28 -12.69 5.84
C ALA A 65 13.13 -13.72 5.82
N LEU A 66 12.02 -13.41 5.15
CA LEU A 66 10.92 -14.36 4.97
C LEU A 66 11.37 -15.61 4.20
N LYS A 67 12.10 -15.44 3.09
CA LYS A 67 12.64 -16.56 2.30
C LYS A 67 13.56 -17.48 3.11
N ALA A 68 14.33 -16.93 4.05
CA ALA A 68 15.23 -17.71 4.89
C ALA A 68 14.52 -18.63 5.90
N VAL A 69 13.26 -18.32 6.26
CA VAL A 69 12.52 -19.07 7.28
C VAL A 69 11.43 -19.98 6.71
N VAL A 70 11.03 -19.77 5.45
CA VAL A 70 10.00 -20.59 4.79
C VAL A 70 10.61 -21.66 3.89
N ASN A 71 9.93 -22.80 3.76
CA ASN A 71 10.31 -23.80 2.78
C ASN A 71 9.87 -23.41 1.35
N SER A 72 10.34 -24.16 0.36
CA SER A 72 10.04 -23.91 -1.06
C SER A 72 8.56 -24.03 -1.42
N GLU A 73 7.78 -24.81 -0.67
CA GLU A 73 6.34 -24.94 -0.92
C GLU A 73 5.58 -23.68 -0.50
N ILE A 74 5.89 -23.14 0.69
CA ILE A 74 5.31 -21.88 1.19
C ILE A 74 5.77 -20.71 0.31
N GLU A 75 7.04 -20.66 -0.08
CA GLU A 75 7.56 -19.65 -1.03
C GLU A 75 6.78 -19.65 -2.35
N LYS A 76 6.50 -20.83 -2.91
CA LYS A 76 5.74 -20.95 -4.17
C LYS A 76 4.27 -20.57 -3.99
N THR A 77 3.64 -21.04 -2.91
CA THR A 77 2.21 -20.89 -2.64
C THR A 77 1.83 -19.44 -2.35
N PHE A 78 2.62 -18.74 -1.53
CA PHE A 78 2.32 -17.37 -1.10
C PHE A 78 3.15 -16.31 -1.80
N SER A 79 4.05 -16.70 -2.70
CA SER A 79 4.92 -15.80 -3.43
C SER A 79 5.71 -14.82 -2.55
N LEU A 80 6.15 -15.26 -1.36
CA LEU A 80 6.76 -14.43 -0.31
C LEU A 80 5.90 -13.20 0.06
N GLY A 81 4.59 -13.35 -0.03
CA GLY A 81 3.63 -12.28 0.17
C GLY A 81 3.64 -11.23 -0.94
N GLY A 82 4.29 -11.44 -2.08
CA GLY A 82 4.36 -10.48 -3.19
C GLY A 82 3.01 -10.11 -3.80
N CYS A 83 2.97 -8.97 -4.48
CA CYS A 83 1.76 -8.50 -5.16
C CYS A 83 1.63 -9.20 -6.52
N THR A 84 0.57 -9.97 -6.72
CA THR A 84 0.32 -10.75 -7.95
C THR A 84 -0.89 -10.20 -8.69
N LEU A 85 -0.76 -9.99 -10.01
CA LEU A 85 -1.90 -9.75 -10.90
C LEU A 85 -2.41 -11.06 -11.48
N THR A 86 -1.49 -11.89 -11.97
CA THR A 86 -1.76 -13.15 -12.64
C THR A 86 -0.80 -14.24 -12.18
N VAL A 87 -1.27 -15.48 -12.20
CA VAL A 87 -0.48 -16.69 -11.98
C VAL A 87 -0.73 -17.68 -13.10
N VAL A 88 0.30 -18.47 -13.41
CA VAL A 88 0.17 -19.60 -14.35
C VAL A 88 -0.26 -20.82 -13.55
N ALA A 89 -1.42 -21.37 -13.88
CA ALA A 89 -1.98 -22.55 -13.25
C ALA A 89 -2.14 -23.70 -14.27
N PRO A 90 -2.12 -24.98 -13.83
CA PRO A 90 -2.45 -26.10 -14.70
C PRO A 90 -3.90 -25.99 -15.19
N GLY A 91 -4.11 -26.15 -16.50
CA GLY A 91 -5.44 -26.15 -17.12
C GLY A 91 -5.68 -27.38 -18.00
N PRO A 92 -6.93 -27.61 -18.45
CA PRO A 92 -7.32 -28.80 -19.21
C PRO A 92 -6.58 -28.99 -20.54
N HIS A 93 -6.06 -27.90 -21.11
CA HIS A 93 -5.34 -27.86 -22.40
C HIS A 93 -3.91 -27.33 -22.26
N GLY A 94 -3.32 -27.45 -21.07
CA GLY A 94 -2.00 -26.91 -20.74
C GLY A 94 -2.06 -25.75 -19.76
N PRO A 95 -0.94 -25.05 -19.52
CA PRO A 95 -0.87 -23.96 -18.56
C PRO A 95 -1.78 -22.79 -18.98
N THR A 96 -2.64 -22.33 -18.07
CA THR A 96 -3.51 -21.18 -18.30
C THR A 96 -3.14 -20.04 -17.35
N VAL A 97 -3.21 -18.81 -17.85
CA VAL A 97 -3.02 -17.61 -17.03
C VAL A 97 -4.34 -17.29 -16.35
N THR A 98 -4.33 -17.25 -15.03
CA THR A 98 -5.48 -16.88 -14.20
C THR A 98 -5.12 -15.66 -13.36
N GLY A 99 -6.03 -14.70 -13.25
CA GLY A 99 -5.75 -13.47 -12.54
C GLY A 99 -6.63 -12.32 -13.00
N LEU A 100 -6.32 -11.14 -12.48
CA LEU A 100 -7.01 -9.90 -12.78
C LEU A 100 -6.37 -9.20 -13.97
N GLU A 101 -7.18 -8.57 -14.82
CA GLU A 101 -6.68 -7.80 -15.94
C GLU A 101 -5.83 -6.61 -15.44
N THR A 102 -4.77 -6.26 -16.19
CA THR A 102 -3.87 -5.16 -15.82
C THR A 102 -4.59 -3.82 -15.69
N SER A 103 -5.58 -3.56 -16.53
CA SER A 103 -6.40 -2.34 -16.50
C SER A 103 -7.27 -2.27 -15.22
N GLN A 104 -7.89 -3.38 -14.84
CA GLN A 104 -8.70 -3.50 -13.61
C GLN A 104 -7.83 -3.34 -12.36
N ALA A 105 -6.65 -3.97 -12.34
CA ALA A 105 -5.69 -3.81 -11.25
C ALA A 105 -5.22 -2.36 -11.11
N LEU A 106 -4.97 -1.67 -12.24
CA LEU A 106 -4.59 -0.26 -12.24
C LEU A 106 -5.68 0.63 -11.63
N TRP A 107 -6.94 0.44 -12.01
CA TRP A 107 -8.04 1.19 -11.40
C TRP A 107 -8.17 0.92 -9.90
N LEU A 108 -8.00 -0.33 -9.46
CA LEU A 108 -8.00 -0.66 -8.03
C LEU A 108 -6.88 0.06 -7.27
N GLU A 109 -5.66 0.05 -7.78
CA GLU A 109 -4.55 0.79 -7.16
C GLU A 109 -4.83 2.30 -7.06
N ILE A 110 -5.43 2.89 -8.11
CA ILE A 110 -5.77 4.32 -8.13
C ILE A 110 -6.82 4.64 -7.06
N PHE A 111 -7.97 3.94 -7.07
CA PHE A 111 -9.07 4.25 -6.16
C PHE A 111 -8.75 3.91 -4.72
N CYS A 112 -8.22 2.71 -4.46
CA CYS A 112 -7.84 2.30 -3.12
C CYS A 112 -6.67 3.15 -2.60
N GLY A 113 -5.71 3.50 -3.47
CA GLY A 113 -4.61 4.41 -3.13
C GLY A 113 -5.12 5.78 -2.72
N PHE A 114 -6.08 6.35 -3.46
CA PHE A 114 -6.67 7.64 -3.12
C PHE A 114 -7.40 7.59 -1.77
N VAL A 115 -8.20 6.55 -1.51
CA VAL A 115 -8.90 6.39 -0.21
C VAL A 115 -7.89 6.24 0.94
N LEU A 116 -6.81 5.48 0.74
CA LEU A 116 -5.73 5.34 1.72
C LEU A 116 -5.08 6.70 2.00
N LEU A 117 -4.77 7.50 0.97
CA LEU A 117 -4.20 8.84 1.12
C LEU A 117 -5.16 9.80 1.84
N PHE A 118 -6.45 9.74 1.53
CA PHE A 118 -7.47 10.52 2.20
C PHE A 118 -7.55 10.20 3.70
N ALA A 119 -7.57 8.91 4.05
CA ALA A 119 -7.60 8.49 5.46
C ALA A 119 -6.28 8.71 6.19
N SER A 120 -5.14 8.62 5.51
CA SER A 120 -3.83 8.80 6.15
C SER A 120 -3.40 10.26 6.16
N VAL A 121 -3.00 10.79 5.01
CA VAL A 121 -2.51 12.15 4.83
C VAL A 121 -3.64 13.14 5.15
N GLY A 122 -4.86 12.93 4.65
CA GLY A 122 -5.98 13.85 4.92
C GLY A 122 -6.27 14.03 6.42
N MET A 123 -6.44 12.94 7.17
CA MET A 123 -6.74 13.03 8.61
C MET A 123 -5.54 13.34 9.49
N ALA A 124 -4.34 12.85 9.14
CA ALA A 124 -3.14 13.14 9.93
C ALA A 124 -2.73 14.61 9.84
N PHE A 125 -3.04 15.29 8.73
CA PHE A 125 -2.66 16.69 8.52
C PHE A 125 -3.80 17.69 8.76
N ASP A 126 -5.04 17.25 8.99
CA ASP A 126 -6.05 18.10 9.62
C ASP A 126 -5.76 18.19 11.13
N HIS A 127 -5.04 19.24 11.53
CA HIS A 127 -4.70 19.49 12.93
C HIS A 127 -5.92 19.55 13.87
N ARG A 128 -7.12 19.89 13.38
CA ARG A 128 -8.33 19.91 14.22
C ARG A 128 -8.78 18.49 14.52
N GLN A 129 -8.86 17.67 13.46
CA GLN A 129 -9.30 16.29 13.57
C GLN A 129 -8.26 15.44 14.32
N ALA A 130 -6.96 15.61 14.02
CA ALA A 130 -5.89 14.90 14.71
C ALA A 130 -5.82 15.26 16.20
N LYS A 131 -6.10 16.51 16.59
CA LYS A 131 -6.21 16.90 18.02
C LYS A 131 -7.43 16.30 18.71
N GLY A 132 -8.57 16.21 18.01
CA GLY A 132 -9.81 15.65 18.58
C GLY A 132 -9.76 14.13 18.75
N ILE A 133 -9.16 13.40 17.80
CA ILE A 133 -9.08 11.93 17.81
C ILE A 133 -7.85 11.43 18.58
N GLY A 134 -6.78 12.22 18.61
CA GLY A 134 -5.49 11.81 19.14
C GLY A 134 -4.70 10.95 18.14
N GLN A 135 -3.38 11.02 18.25
CA GLN A 135 -2.45 10.43 17.28
C GLN A 135 -2.58 8.90 17.16
N VAL A 136 -2.80 8.21 18.28
CA VAL A 136 -3.02 6.76 18.29
C VAL A 136 -4.30 6.39 17.53
N GLY A 137 -5.38 7.16 17.71
CA GLY A 137 -6.64 6.95 17.00
C GLY A 137 -6.48 7.11 15.49
N VAL A 138 -5.71 8.11 15.03
CA VAL A 138 -5.38 8.28 13.61
C VAL A 138 -4.69 7.03 13.05
N PHE A 139 -3.68 6.49 13.73
CA PHE A 139 -2.96 5.30 13.24
C PHE A 139 -3.83 4.05 13.20
N ILE A 140 -4.73 3.87 14.18
CA ILE A 140 -5.71 2.78 14.18
C ILE A 140 -6.62 2.90 12.95
N ILE A 141 -7.14 4.09 12.66
CA ILE A 141 -8.02 4.29 11.51
C ILE A 141 -7.26 4.02 10.20
N VAL A 142 -6.02 4.50 10.06
CA VAL A 142 -5.19 4.22 8.87
C VAL A 142 -4.96 2.73 8.69
N GLY A 143 -4.66 2.01 9.78
CA GLY A 143 -4.56 0.54 9.78
C GLY A 143 -5.85 -0.13 9.33
N ILE A 144 -6.98 0.24 9.93
CA ILE A 144 -8.31 -0.30 9.59
C ILE A 144 -8.64 -0.03 8.12
N VAL A 145 -8.42 1.19 7.62
CA VAL A 145 -8.69 1.55 6.23
C VAL A 145 -7.82 0.72 5.29
N LEU A 146 -6.52 0.56 5.55
CA LEU A 146 -5.67 -0.32 4.76
C LEU A 146 -6.22 -1.75 4.74
N GLY A 147 -6.54 -2.31 5.91
CA GLY A 147 -7.09 -3.65 6.03
C GLY A 147 -8.39 -3.81 5.24
N LEU A 148 -9.32 -2.86 5.35
CA LEU A 148 -10.58 -2.86 4.61
C LEU A 148 -10.36 -2.78 3.10
N LEU A 149 -9.42 -1.95 2.62
CA LEU A 149 -9.10 -1.85 1.20
C LEU A 149 -8.51 -3.16 0.65
N VAL A 150 -7.62 -3.81 1.41
CA VAL A 150 -7.10 -5.15 1.08
C VAL A 150 -8.23 -6.18 1.08
N PHE A 151 -9.11 -6.15 2.08
CA PHE A 151 -10.23 -7.08 2.18
C PHE A 151 -11.21 -6.94 1.02
N VAL A 152 -11.61 -5.71 0.71
CA VAL A 152 -12.54 -5.39 -0.39
C VAL A 152 -11.90 -5.75 -1.72
N SER A 153 -10.66 -5.34 -1.99
CA SER A 153 -10.01 -5.63 -3.27
C SER A 153 -9.80 -7.13 -3.49
N THR A 154 -9.49 -7.92 -2.45
CA THR A 154 -9.36 -9.38 -2.55
C THR A 154 -10.71 -10.11 -2.64
N THR A 155 -11.72 -9.64 -1.90
CA THR A 155 -13.01 -10.36 -1.76
C THR A 155 -13.99 -9.99 -2.86
N VAL A 156 -14.06 -8.72 -3.27
CA VAL A 156 -14.99 -8.26 -4.32
C VAL A 156 -14.51 -8.71 -5.71
N THR A 157 -13.20 -8.67 -5.97
CA THR A 157 -12.69 -9.22 -7.25
C THR A 157 -12.78 -10.74 -7.28
N ALA A 158 -12.64 -11.41 -6.12
CA ALA A 158 -12.69 -12.86 -5.94
C ALA A 158 -11.87 -13.68 -6.96
N THR A 159 -10.86 -13.05 -7.57
CA THR A 159 -10.16 -13.59 -8.73
C THR A 159 -8.93 -14.37 -8.27
N LYS A 160 -8.89 -15.67 -8.58
CA LYS A 160 -7.73 -16.52 -8.27
C LYS A 160 -6.48 -15.98 -8.95
N GLY A 161 -5.36 -15.94 -8.23
CA GLY A 161 -4.10 -15.41 -8.73
C GLY A 161 -3.89 -13.92 -8.50
N TYR A 162 -4.92 -13.18 -8.07
CA TYR A 162 -4.80 -11.78 -7.66
C TYR A 162 -4.59 -11.68 -6.14
N ALA A 163 -3.57 -10.93 -5.71
CA ALA A 163 -3.22 -10.78 -4.29
C ALA A 163 -4.00 -9.67 -3.55
N GLY A 164 -4.84 -8.91 -4.27
CA GLY A 164 -5.42 -7.67 -3.74
C GLY A 164 -4.60 -6.43 -4.11
N ALA A 165 -5.16 -5.26 -3.80
CA ALA A 165 -4.46 -4.00 -4.01
C ALA A 165 -3.19 -3.95 -3.14
N GLY A 166 -2.06 -3.66 -3.77
CA GLY A 166 -0.75 -3.57 -3.16
C GLY A 166 -0.61 -2.35 -2.27
N LEU A 167 -1.07 -1.17 -2.73
CA LEU A 167 -1.12 0.10 -1.99
C LEU A 167 0.22 0.61 -1.43
N ASN A 168 1.31 -0.10 -1.70
CA ASN A 168 2.64 0.19 -1.25
C ASN A 168 3.65 -0.34 -2.29
N PRO A 169 4.20 0.55 -3.15
CA PRO A 169 5.12 0.15 -4.21
C PRO A 169 6.34 -0.63 -3.70
N ALA A 170 6.95 -0.22 -2.58
CA ALA A 170 8.11 -0.90 -1.99
C ALA A 170 7.76 -2.32 -1.52
N ARG A 171 6.61 -2.48 -0.86
CA ARG A 171 6.08 -3.78 -0.40
C ARG A 171 5.77 -4.74 -1.55
N CYS A 172 5.45 -4.22 -2.73
CA CYS A 172 5.33 -5.05 -3.93
C CYS A 172 6.70 -5.37 -4.55
N LEU A 173 7.63 -4.41 -4.56
CA LEU A 173 8.96 -4.53 -5.15
C LEU A 173 9.84 -5.57 -4.44
N GLY A 174 9.87 -5.57 -3.10
CA GLY A 174 10.76 -6.44 -2.32
C GLY A 174 10.65 -7.92 -2.70
N PRO A 175 9.47 -8.55 -2.57
CA PRO A 175 9.25 -9.92 -3.02
C PRO A 175 9.48 -10.13 -4.52
N ALA A 176 9.17 -9.15 -5.37
CA ALA A 176 9.39 -9.24 -6.81
C ALA A 176 10.87 -9.37 -7.16
N ILE A 177 11.75 -8.61 -6.49
CA ILE A 177 13.20 -8.72 -6.67
C ILE A 177 13.73 -10.07 -6.14
N VAL A 178 13.27 -10.50 -4.97
CA VAL A 178 13.83 -11.68 -4.29
C VAL A 178 13.36 -13.00 -4.91
N ARG A 179 12.09 -13.09 -5.31
CA ARG A 179 11.48 -14.31 -5.86
C ARG A 179 11.42 -14.31 -7.38
N GLY A 180 11.17 -13.15 -7.99
CA GLY A 180 10.98 -13.02 -9.43
C GLY A 180 9.75 -13.75 -9.97
N GLY A 181 9.82 -14.13 -11.24
CA GLY A 181 8.75 -14.82 -11.97
C GLY A 181 7.52 -13.96 -12.16
N HIS A 182 6.33 -14.54 -11.91
CA HIS A 182 5.04 -13.87 -12.16
C HIS A 182 4.81 -12.58 -11.36
N LEU A 183 5.62 -12.30 -10.32
CA LEU A 183 5.56 -11.03 -9.58
C LEU A 183 5.97 -9.82 -10.43
N TRP A 184 6.65 -10.04 -11.56
CA TRP A 184 6.98 -9.01 -12.53
C TRP A 184 5.86 -8.77 -13.56
N ASN A 185 4.88 -9.67 -13.66
CA ASN A 185 3.76 -9.53 -14.61
C ASN A 185 2.89 -8.34 -14.22
N GLY A 186 2.97 -7.25 -15.00
CA GLY A 186 2.24 -6.02 -14.74
C GLY A 186 2.71 -5.27 -13.49
N HIS A 187 3.93 -5.51 -13.01
CA HIS A 187 4.46 -4.91 -11.77
C HIS A 187 4.42 -3.37 -11.77
N TRP A 188 4.56 -2.76 -12.95
CA TRP A 188 4.50 -1.31 -13.14
C TRP A 188 3.20 -0.69 -12.59
N VAL A 189 2.10 -1.47 -12.55
CA VAL A 189 0.81 -1.02 -12.00
C VAL A 189 0.93 -0.59 -10.54
N PHE A 190 1.73 -1.30 -9.75
CA PHE A 190 1.98 -0.98 -8.34
C PHE A 190 2.82 0.29 -8.13
N TRP A 191 3.30 0.93 -9.19
CA TRP A 191 4.01 2.20 -9.15
C TRP A 191 3.17 3.31 -9.79
N VAL A 192 2.65 3.05 -10.99
CA VAL A 192 1.86 4.04 -11.75
C VAL A 192 0.50 4.29 -11.10
N GLY A 193 -0.20 3.26 -10.64
CA GLY A 193 -1.48 3.42 -9.94
C GLY A 193 -1.35 4.32 -8.70
N PRO A 194 -0.44 4.00 -7.77
CA PRO A 194 -0.15 4.85 -6.62
C PRO A 194 0.30 6.27 -6.99
N ALA A 195 1.13 6.45 -8.02
CA ALA A 195 1.54 7.78 -8.46
C ALA A 195 0.36 8.63 -8.97
N ILE A 196 -0.55 8.03 -9.75
CA ILE A 196 -1.78 8.69 -10.20
C ILE A 196 -2.68 9.04 -9.01
N ALA A 197 -2.83 8.14 -8.03
CA ALA A 197 -3.56 8.43 -6.80
C ALA A 197 -2.96 9.61 -6.02
N CYS A 198 -1.63 9.70 -5.92
CA CYS A 198 -0.95 10.84 -5.28
C CYS A 198 -1.21 12.16 -6.02
N MET A 199 -1.16 12.15 -7.36
CA MET A 199 -1.46 13.34 -8.17
C MET A 199 -2.92 13.78 -7.99
N ALA A 200 -3.87 12.84 -8.05
CA ALA A 200 -5.28 13.11 -7.83
C ALA A 200 -5.52 13.67 -6.41
N PHE A 201 -4.88 13.10 -5.40
CA PHE A 201 -4.94 13.60 -4.02
C PHE A 201 -4.34 15.00 -3.88
N ALA A 202 -3.20 15.28 -4.52
CA ALA A 202 -2.60 16.62 -4.50
C ALA A 202 -3.55 17.66 -5.12
N VAL A 203 -4.14 17.36 -6.29
CA VAL A 203 -5.15 18.23 -6.93
C VAL A 203 -6.36 18.43 -6.01
N TYR A 204 -6.87 17.37 -5.38
CA TYR A 204 -7.95 17.45 -4.40
C TYR A 204 -7.62 18.42 -3.25
N THR A 205 -6.41 18.36 -2.70
CA THR A 205 -5.98 19.28 -1.63
C THR A 205 -5.78 20.73 -2.07
N MET A 206 -5.59 20.99 -3.37
CA MET A 206 -5.52 22.34 -3.92
C MET A 206 -6.91 22.95 -4.15
N ILE A 207 -7.90 22.12 -4.52
CA ILE A 207 -9.26 22.58 -4.82
C ILE A 207 -10.03 22.91 -3.53
N ILE A 208 -9.86 22.13 -2.47
CA ILE A 208 -10.59 22.36 -1.22
C ILE A 208 -9.94 23.53 -0.46
N PRO A 209 -10.68 24.63 -0.23
CA PRO A 209 -10.14 25.77 0.49
C PRO A 209 -9.73 25.33 1.90
N ARG A 210 -8.50 25.67 2.31
CA ARG A 210 -8.06 25.58 3.72
C ARG A 210 -8.86 26.55 4.64
N HIS A 211 -9.85 27.27 4.10
CA HIS A 211 -10.45 28.49 4.63
C HIS A 211 -11.64 28.35 5.58
N HIS A 212 -11.88 27.19 6.21
CA HIS A 212 -12.62 27.19 7.49
C HIS A 212 -11.68 27.31 8.70
N ALA A 213 -10.39 27.62 8.47
CA ALA A 213 -9.31 27.66 9.46
C ALA A 213 -9.30 28.87 10.43
N HIS A 214 -10.12 29.91 10.25
CA HIS A 214 -10.17 31.07 11.15
C HIS A 214 -11.61 31.48 11.47
N THR A 215 -12.29 30.69 12.30
CA THR A 215 -13.40 31.15 13.15
C THR A 215 -13.60 30.11 14.22
N ILE A 216 -13.00 30.36 15.37
CA ILE A 216 -13.59 30.34 16.71
C ILE A 216 -12.43 30.83 17.59
N GLU A 217 -12.58 32.09 18.01
CA GLU A 217 -11.84 32.72 19.12
C GLU A 217 -12.00 31.91 20.41
#